data_AF-A0A8S0WKP7-F1
#
_entry.id   AF-A0A8S0WKP7-F1
#
_cell.length_a   1.000
_cell.length_b   1.000
_cell.length_c   1.000
_cell.angle_alpha   90.00
_cell.angle_beta   90.00
_cell.angle_gamma   90.00
#
_symmetry.space_group_name_H-M   'P 1'
#
loop_
_entity.id
_entity.type
_entity.pdbx_description
1 polymer ?
#
loop_
_entity_poly.entity_id
_entity_poly.type
_entity_poly.pdbx_seq_one_letter_code
_entity_poly.pdbx_strand_id
1 'polypeptide(L)' 'MPTPMTNSQITDPEVLELCFPVWLQEFSIRKRSGWPGRNRGVDDVIYCLNFLEPITADILSSHRRIPPFGFKR' A
#
# COMPACT_ATOMS: atom_id res chain seq x y z
N MET A 1 -18.75 -12.52 6.90
CA MET A 1 -17.28 -12.63 6.75
C MET A 1 -16.90 -11.92 5.47
N PRO A 2 -16.28 -10.73 5.52
CA PRO A 2 -15.70 -10.15 4.31
C PRO A 2 -14.43 -10.94 3.98
N THR A 3 -14.33 -11.42 2.75
CA THR A 3 -13.09 -12.00 2.21
C THR A 3 -12.00 -10.93 2.26
N PRO A 4 -10.83 -11.18 2.88
CA PRO A 4 -9.75 -10.21 2.86
C PRO A 4 -9.38 -9.96 1.41
N MET A 5 -9.31 -8.69 1.04
CA MET A 5 -8.80 -8.29 -0.27
C MET A 5 -7.36 -8.79 -0.34
N THR A 6 -7.07 -9.73 -1.24
CA THR A 6 -5.70 -10.11 -1.57
C THR A 6 -5.06 -8.89 -2.22
N ASN A 7 -4.04 -8.31 -1.57
CA ASN A 7 -3.34 -7.07 -1.96
C ASN A 7 -2.80 -7.02 -3.41
N SER A 8 -3.03 -8.08 -4.20
CA SER A 8 -2.80 -8.14 -5.65
C SER A 8 -3.77 -7.29 -6.48
N GLN A 9 -5.00 -7.06 -6.01
CA GLN A 9 -5.96 -6.13 -6.63
C GLN A 9 -6.02 -4.85 -5.80
N ILE A 10 -4.89 -4.15 -5.70
CA ILE A 10 -4.91 -2.78 -5.19
C ILE A 10 -5.85 -1.97 -6.09
N THR A 11 -6.75 -1.19 -5.50
CA THR A 11 -7.69 -0.36 -6.28
C THR A 11 -6.88 0.53 -7.23
N ASP A 12 -7.25 0.52 -8.51
CA ASP A 12 -6.60 1.36 -9.52
C ASP A 12 -6.72 2.84 -9.11
N PRO A 13 -5.66 3.63 -9.24
CA PRO A 13 -5.64 5.02 -8.77
C PRO A 13 -6.68 5.90 -9.43
N GLU A 14 -6.99 5.61 -10.70
CA GLU A 14 -8.02 6.30 -11.46
C GLU A 14 -9.39 6.19 -10.77
N VAL A 15 -9.69 5.06 -10.13
CA VAL A 15 -10.96 4.89 -9.40
C VAL A 15 -11.01 5.79 -8.17
N LEU A 16 -9.87 6.03 -7.51
CA LEU A 16 -9.82 6.95 -6.36
C LEU A 16 -10.00 8.41 -6.78
N GLU A 17 -9.41 8.82 -7.90
CA GLU A 17 -9.60 10.18 -8.46
C GLU A 17 -11.05 10.43 -8.92
N LEU A 18 -11.73 9.38 -9.40
CA LEU A 18 -13.14 9.49 -9.80
C LEU A 18 -14.09 9.57 -8.60
N CYS A 19 -13.75 8.93 -7.49
CA CYS A 19 -14.65 8.83 -6.33
C CYS A 19 -14.39 9.89 -5.25
N PHE A 20 -13.20 10.49 -5.20
CA PHE A 20 -12.80 11.44 -4.17
C PHE A 20 -12.08 12.64 -4.78
N PRO A 21 -12.10 13.83 -4.14
CA PRO A 21 -11.36 15.01 -4.60
C PRO A 21 -9.86 14.86 -4.30
N VAL A 22 -9.24 13.88 -4.95
CA VAL A 22 -7.83 13.52 -4.80
C VAL A 22 -7.16 13.42 -6.16
N TRP A 23 -5.84 13.59 -6.17
CA TRP A 23 -5.00 13.44 -7.35
C TRP A 23 -3.83 12.49 -7.05
N LEU A 24 -3.52 11.57 -7.95
CA LEU A 24 -2.37 10.69 -7.84
C LEU A 24 -1.07 11.42 -8.17
N GLN A 25 -0.26 11.69 -7.14
CA GLN A 25 1.08 12.22 -7.31
C GLN A 25 2.10 11.15 -7.70
N GLU A 26 2.00 9.95 -7.12
CA GLU A 26 2.95 8.87 -7.37
C GLU A 26 2.30 7.50 -7.20
N PHE A 27 2.53 6.63 -8.17
CA PHE A 27 2.30 5.20 -8.05
C PHE A 27 3.54 4.46 -8.56
N SER A 28 4.37 3.98 -7.62
CA SER A 28 5.69 3.43 -7.97
C SER A 28 6.04 2.22 -7.10
N ILE A 29 6.92 1.36 -7.60
CA ILE A 29 7.48 0.28 -6.77
C ILE A 29 8.62 0.87 -5.94
N ARG A 30 8.56 0.68 -4.62
CA ARG A 30 9.63 1.01 -3.70
C ARG A 30 10.78 0.03 -3.87
N LYS A 31 11.63 0.27 -4.85
CA LYS A 31 12.76 -0.60 -5.18
C LYS A 31 13.60 -0.93 -3.94
N ARG A 32 13.96 -2.20 -3.78
CA ARG A 32 14.83 -2.71 -2.70
C ARG A 32 14.23 -2.61 -1.29
N SER A 33 12.91 -2.47 -1.17
CA SER A 33 12.22 -2.62 0.12
C SER A 33 11.98 -4.09 0.47
N GLY A 34 12.03 -5.00 -0.52
CA GLY A 34 11.91 -6.43 -0.29
C GLY A 34 13.00 -6.93 0.66
N TRP A 35 12.59 -7.72 1.65
CA TRP A 35 13.47 -8.17 2.71
C TRP A 35 14.62 -9.07 2.18
N PRO A 36 15.87 -8.90 2.66
CA PRO A 36 17.01 -9.69 2.22
C PRO A 36 16.99 -11.11 2.82
N GLY A 37 16.72 -12.12 1.99
CA GLY A 37 16.71 -13.52 2.41
C GLY A 37 17.04 -14.48 1.27
N ARG A 38 17.02 -15.79 1.54
CA ARG A 38 17.26 -16.85 0.54
C ARG A 38 16.35 -16.71 -0.69
N ASN A 39 15.12 -16.25 -0.44
CA ASN A 39 14.23 -15.71 -1.46
C ASN A 39 14.02 -14.23 -1.09
N ARG A 40 14.39 -13.32 -2.00
CA ARG A 40 14.17 -11.88 -1.79
C ARG A 40 12.67 -11.61 -1.69
N GLY A 41 12.24 -10.88 -0.65
CA GLY A 41 10.85 -10.45 -0.52
C GLY A 41 10.43 -9.55 -1.69
N VAL A 42 9.12 -9.44 -1.93
CA VAL A 42 8.58 -8.54 -2.95
C VAL A 42 8.82 -7.09 -2.49
N ASP A 43 9.17 -6.21 -3.43
CA ASP A 43 9.31 -4.79 -3.14
C ASP A 43 7.91 -4.17 -2.89
N ASP A 44 7.78 -3.32 -1.87
CA ASP A 44 6.58 -2.56 -1.53
C ASP A 44 6.16 -1.63 -2.68
N VAL A 45 4.93 -1.11 -2.61
CA VAL A 45 4.39 -0.09 -3.53
C VAL A 45 4.21 1.23 -2.78
N ILE A 46 4.52 2.33 -3.47
CA ILE A 46 4.29 3.71 -3.03
C ILE A 46 3.05 4.23 -3.73
N TYR A 47 2.15 4.81 -2.94
CA TYR A 47 0.94 5.46 -3.39
C TYR A 47 0.86 6.84 -2.72
N CYS A 48 1.11 7.90 -3.50
CA CYS A 48 1.06 9.28 -3.02
C CYS A 48 -0.18 9.95 -3.61
N LEU A 49 -1.10 10.39 -2.76
CA LEU A 49 -2.31 11.11 -3.13
C LEU A 49 -2.25 12.53 -2.57
N ASN A 50 -2.62 13.50 -3.39
CA ASN A 50 -2.86 14.87 -2.97
C ASN A 50 -4.35 15.10 -2.78
N PHE A 51 -4.71 15.71 -1.65
CA PHE A 51 -6.08 16.11 -1.36
C PHE A 51 -6.33 17.49 -1.99
N LEU A 52 -7.38 17.61 -2.79
CA LEU A 52 -7.78 18.86 -3.43
C LEU A 52 -8.67 19.72 -2.52
N GLU A 53 -9.28 19.10 -1.52
CA GLU A 53 -10.16 19.71 -0.52
C GLU A 53 -9.91 19.07 0.85
N PRO A 54 -10.38 19.66 1.97
CA PRO A 54 -10.28 19.01 3.28
C PRO A 54 -11.05 17.67 3.30
N ILE A 55 -10.34 16.56 3.48
CA ILE A 55 -10.92 15.20 3.54
C ILE A 55 -10.56 14.55 4.89
N THR A 56 -11.48 13.73 5.40
CA THR A 56 -11.19 12.82 6.52
C THR A 56 -10.86 11.44 5.96
N ALA A 57 -9.70 10.90 6.33
CA ALA A 57 -9.24 9.59 5.88
C ALA A 57 -8.92 8.67 7.07
N ASP A 58 -9.46 7.45 7.03
CA ASP A 58 -9.16 6.40 8.01
C ASP A 58 -8.10 5.44 7.45
N ILE A 59 -6.95 5.36 8.13
CA ILE A 59 -5.83 4.52 7.69
C ILE A 59 -5.78 3.24 8.52
N LEU A 60 -6.18 2.13 7.91
CA LEU A 60 -6.00 0.79 8.47
C LEU A 60 -4.63 0.24 8.07
N SER A 61 -3.75 0.00 9.05
CA SER A 61 -2.42 -0.57 8.81
C SER A 61 -2.05 -1.62 9.86
N SER A 62 -1.47 -2.72 9.41
CA SER A 62 -0.98 -3.83 10.24
C SER A 62 0.55 -3.96 10.18
N HIS A 63 1.14 -4.75 11.08
CA HIS A 63 2.59 -5.08 11.10
C HIS A 63 3.61 -3.92 11.30
N ARG A 64 3.22 -2.79 11.91
CA ARG A 64 4.16 -1.70 12.24
C ARG A 64 5.21 -2.04 13.31
N ARG A 65 4.91 -2.99 14.21
CA ARG A 65 5.79 -3.36 15.34
C ARG A 65 6.31 -4.78 15.28
N ILE A 66 5.48 -5.72 14.82
CA ILE A 66 5.83 -7.14 14.74
C ILE A 66 5.85 -7.53 13.27
N PRO A 67 7.03 -7.86 12.72
CA PRO A 67 7.12 -8.32 11.35
C PRO A 67 6.34 -9.64 11.19
N PRO A 68 5.73 -9.89 10.01
CA PRO A 68 4.95 -11.10 9.78
C PRO A 68 5.80 -12.38 9.95
N PHE A 69 5.17 -13.49 10.34
CA PHE A 69 5.90 -14.72 10.68
C PHE A 69 6.53 -15.35 9.43
N GLY A 70 7.85 -15.61 9.48
CA GLY A 70 8.68 -15.95 8.31
C GLY A 70 10.05 -15.23 8.32
N PHE A 71 10.19 -14.23 9.20
CA PHE A 71 11.41 -13.49 9.47
C PHE A 71 12.42 -14.32 10.28
N LYS A 72 13.45 -14.87 9.63
CA LYS A 72 14.69 -15.24 10.33
C LYS A 72 15.61 -14.03 10.30
N ARG A 73 16.04 -13.53 11.47
CA ARG A 73 17.16 -12.60 11.58
C ARG A 73 18.46 -13.25 11.12
#